data_AF-A0A6N8W248-F1
#
_entry.id   AF-A0A6N8W248-F1
#
_cell.length_a   1.000
_cell.length_b   1.000
_cell.length_c   1.000
_cell.angle_alpha   90.00
_cell.angle_beta   90.00
_cell.angle_gamma   90.00
#
_symmetry.space_group_name_H-M   'P 1'
#
loop_
_entity.id
_entity.type
_entity.pdbx_description
1 polymer ?
#
loop_
_entity_poly.entity_id
_entity_poly.type
_entity_poly.pdbx_seq_one_letter_code
_entity_poly.pdbx_strand_id
1 'polypeptide(L)' 'MPGSVGGMAQTSRSNPAIGGAVPTQWDPEPSRDDIKLSKDLAEVGELLGIELLDHVVIGSDGWVSLKTEGLF' A
#
# COMPACT_ATOMS: atom_id res chain seq x y z
N MET A 1 17.43 14.43 -63.30
CA MET A 1 16.50 14.61 -62.17
C MET A 1 15.76 13.30 -61.94
N PRO A 2 16.04 12.51 -60.88
CA PRO A 2 15.15 11.43 -60.47
C PRO A 2 14.20 11.93 -59.38
N GLY A 3 12.89 11.71 -59.58
CA GLY A 3 11.83 12.05 -58.63
C GLY A 3 11.67 11.00 -57.53
N SER A 4 11.51 11.48 -56.31
CA SER A 4 11.40 10.68 -55.08
C SER A 4 10.13 9.83 -55.04
N VAL A 5 10.29 8.57 -54.67
CA VAL A 5 9.20 7.65 -54.30
C VAL A 5 8.58 8.08 -52.96
N GLY A 6 7.27 8.28 -52.96
CA GLY A 6 6.49 8.67 -51.78
C GLY A 6 6.39 7.55 -50.76
N GLY A 7 6.85 7.81 -49.54
CA GLY A 7 6.70 6.92 -48.40
C GLY A 7 5.29 7.00 -47.80
N MET A 8 4.62 5.85 -47.74
CA MET A 8 3.37 5.67 -47.00
C MET A 8 3.60 5.91 -45.51
N ALA A 9 2.99 6.97 -44.95
CA ALA A 9 2.98 7.22 -43.53
C ALA A 9 2.09 6.19 -42.82
N GLN A 10 2.71 5.22 -42.16
CA GLN A 10 2.02 4.32 -41.23
C GLN A 10 1.55 5.16 -40.04
N THR A 11 0.24 5.35 -39.91
CA THR A 11 -0.35 6.04 -38.77
C THR A 11 -0.32 5.11 -37.56
N SER A 12 0.75 5.22 -36.77
CA SER A 12 0.85 4.55 -35.46
C SER A 12 -0.29 5.04 -34.58
N ARG A 13 -1.29 4.19 -34.35
CA ARG A 13 -2.33 4.45 -33.35
C ARG A 13 -1.68 4.32 -31.98
N SER A 14 -1.34 5.46 -31.38
CA SER A 14 -0.94 5.51 -29.98
C SER A 14 -2.13 5.11 -29.11
N ASN A 15 -2.04 3.93 -28.48
CA ASN A 15 -2.91 3.57 -27.37
C ASN A 15 -2.61 4.55 -26.22
N PRO A 16 -3.60 5.16 -25.54
CA PRO A 16 -3.30 6.06 -24.43
C PRO A 16 -2.61 5.24 -23.34
N ALA A 17 -1.33 5.51 -23.13
CA ALA A 17 -0.64 5.02 -21.96
C ALA A 17 -1.41 5.56 -20.75
N ILE A 18 -1.89 4.65 -19.91
CA ILE A 18 -2.25 4.93 -18.51
C ILE A 18 -0.97 5.40 -17.80
N GLY A 19 -0.53 6.62 -18.10
CA GLY A 19 0.74 7.22 -17.71
C GLY A 19 0.61 8.17 -16.53
N GLY A 20 -0.41 7.98 -15.68
CA GLY A 20 -0.46 8.62 -14.37
C GLY A 20 0.18 7.68 -13.36
N ALA A 21 1.27 8.11 -12.72
CA ALA A 21 1.80 7.40 -11.56
C ALA A 21 0.66 7.25 -10.53
N VAL A 22 0.34 6.01 -10.15
CA VAL A 22 -0.61 5.76 -9.05
C VAL A 22 0.11 6.17 -7.77
N PRO A 23 -0.48 6.97 -6.86
CA PRO A 23 0.15 7.24 -5.58
C PRO A 23 0.36 5.90 -4.85
N THR A 24 1.63 5.52 -4.66
CA THR A 24 2.04 4.29 -3.98
C THR A 24 2.36 4.52 -2.49
N GLN A 25 2.26 5.76 -2.02
CA GLN A 25 2.52 6.09 -0.63
C GLN A 25 1.31 5.71 0.22
N TRP A 26 1.57 4.87 1.23
CA TRP A 26 0.59 4.41 2.18
C TRP A 26 1.10 4.68 3.60
N ASP A 27 0.25 5.32 4.40
CA ASP A 27 0.51 5.76 5.76
C ASP A 27 0.37 4.60 6.77
N PRO A 28 1.38 4.34 7.63
CA PRO A 28 1.29 3.31 8.67
C PRO A 28 0.31 3.63 9.81
N GLU A 29 -0.39 4.77 9.80
CA GLU A 29 -1.34 5.09 10.86
C GLU A 29 -2.47 4.04 10.95
N PRO A 30 -2.64 3.37 12.11
CA PRO A 30 -3.67 2.35 12.28
C PRO A 30 -5.08 2.94 12.26
N SER A 31 -6.02 2.23 11.66
CA SER A 31 -7.43 2.59 11.76
C SER A 31 -8.00 2.27 13.15
N ARG A 32 -9.19 2.81 13.45
CA ARG A 32 -9.90 2.49 14.69
C ARG A 32 -10.27 1.01 14.79
N ASP A 33 -10.55 0.37 13.66
CA ASP A 33 -10.90 -1.05 13.61
C ASP A 33 -9.67 -1.91 13.88
N ASP A 34 -8.48 -1.52 13.40
CA ASP A 34 -7.21 -2.19 13.70
C ASP A 34 -6.89 -2.14 15.20
N ILE A 35 -7.09 -0.97 15.84
CA ILE A 35 -6.88 -0.80 17.28
C ILE A 35 -7.86 -1.68 18.07
N LYS A 36 -9.14 -1.67 17.70
CA LYS A 36 -10.15 -2.48 18.38
C LYS A 36 -9.83 -3.97 18.28
N LEU A 37 -9.51 -4.44 17.08
CA LEU A 37 -9.12 -5.82 16.84
C LEU A 37 -7.91 -6.21 17.69
N SER A 38 -6.90 -5.34 17.77
CA SER A 38 -5.69 -5.58 18.56
C SER A 38 -5.99 -5.74 20.04
N LYS A 39 -6.86 -4.91 20.60
CA LYS A 39 -7.31 -5.01 22.00
C LYS A 39 -8.06 -6.31 22.27
N ASP A 40 -9.02 -6.64 21.41
CA ASP A 40 -9.81 -7.87 21.55
C ASP A 40 -8.89 -9.12 21.50
N LEU A 41 -7.88 -9.10 20.62
CA LEU A 41 -6.89 -10.17 20.53
C LEU A 41 -5.95 -10.24 21.73
N ALA A 42 -5.52 -9.09 22.27
CA ALA A 42 -4.69 -9.04 23.47
C ALA A 42 -5.44 -9.65 24.67
N GLU A 43 -6.70 -9.26 24.88
CA GLU A 43 -7.55 -9.80 25.95
C GLU A 43 -7.76 -11.32 25.82
N VAL A 44 -8.07 -11.80 24.61
CA VAL A 44 -8.21 -13.25 24.35
C VAL A 44 -6.88 -13.97 24.56
N GLY A 45 -5.76 -13.37 24.16
CA GLY A 45 -4.42 -13.91 24.39
C GLY A 45 -4.14 -14.13 25.87
N GLU A 46 -4.43 -13.13 26.72
CA GLU A 46 -4.28 -13.25 28.17
C GLU A 46 -5.13 -14.40 28.75
N LEU A 47 -6.38 -14.54 28.30
CA LEU A 47 -7.27 -15.63 28.73
C LEU A 47 -6.74 -17.02 28.36
N LEU A 48 -6.04 -17.13 27.23
CA LEU A 48 -5.46 -18.38 26.74
C LEU A 48 -4.04 -18.63 27.26
N GLY A 49 -3.45 -17.68 28.00
CA GLY A 49 -2.04 -17.75 28.42
C GLY A 49 -1.06 -17.58 27.25
N ILE A 50 -1.48 -16.90 26.18
CA ILE A 50 -0.68 -16.60 24.99
C ILE A 50 -0.54 -15.08 24.89
N GLU A 51 0.64 -14.55 25.22
CA GLU A 51 0.87 -13.10 25.15
C GLU A 51 0.90 -12.60 23.69
N LEU A 52 0.13 -11.55 23.39
CA LEU A 52 0.29 -10.79 22.16
C LEU A 52 1.53 -9.89 22.27
N LEU A 53 2.57 -10.25 21.51
CA LEU A 53 3.84 -9.55 21.56
C LEU A 53 3.74 -8.14 20.99
N ASP A 54 3.14 -7.98 19.82
CA ASP A 54 2.90 -6.69 19.18
C ASP A 54 1.92 -6.82 18.01
N HIS A 55 1.30 -5.72 17.61
CA HIS A 55 0.64 -5.55 16.32
C HIS A 55 1.33 -4.39 15.59
N VAL A 56 1.96 -4.69 14.45
CA VAL A 56 2.74 -3.72 13.67
C VAL A 56 2.05 -3.43 12.34
N VAL A 57 1.83 -2.16 12.04
CA VAL A 57 1.32 -1.66 10.75
C VAL A 57 2.49 -1.08 9.95
N ILE A 58 2.69 -1.51 8.69
CA ILE A 58 3.94 -1.27 7.92
C ILE A 58 3.72 -0.42 6.66
N GLY A 59 3.78 0.90 6.76
CA GLY A 59 3.61 1.85 5.64
C GLY A 59 4.73 1.86 4.60
N SER A 60 4.61 2.73 3.59
CA SER A 60 5.60 2.87 2.52
C SER A 60 6.98 3.30 3.00
N ASP A 61 7.04 4.12 4.06
CA ASP A 61 8.27 4.70 4.60
C ASP A 61 8.46 4.44 6.11
N GLY A 62 7.82 3.41 6.67
CA GLY A 62 7.96 3.12 8.10
C GLY A 62 7.00 2.08 8.64
N TRP A 63 6.92 2.02 9.97
CA TRP A 63 6.00 1.16 10.69
C TRP A 63 5.58 1.79 12.00
N VAL A 64 4.42 1.37 12.51
CA VAL A 64 3.90 1.75 13.81
C VAL A 64 3.63 0.48 14.61
N SER A 65 4.12 0.44 15.85
CA SER A 65 3.81 -0.61 16.83
C SER A 65 2.67 -0.14 17.70
N LEU A 66 1.54 -0.84 17.65
CA LEU A 66 0.39 -0.49 18.47
C LEU A 66 0.69 -0.70 19.97
N LYS A 67 1.58 -1.63 20.34
CA LYS A 67 1.99 -1.83 21.75
C LYS A 67 2.87 -0.68 22.24
N THR A 68 3.82 -0.22 21.42
CA THR A 68 4.73 0.88 21.79
C THR A 68 3.99 2.21 21.90
N GLU A 69 2.99 2.43 21.03
CA GLU A 69 2.11 3.59 21.08
C GLU A 69 1.06 3.52 22.22
N GLY A 70 1.02 2.44 23.00
CA GLY A 70 0.06 2.25 24.10
C GLY A 70 -1.39 2.16 23.61
N LEU A 71 -1.59 1.67 22.39
CA LEU A 71 -2.91 1.52 21.77
C LEU A 71 -3.62 0.24 22.20
N PHE A 72 -2.93 -0.72 22.83
CA PHE A 72 -3.50 -1.85 23.56
C PHE A 72 -2.62 -2.25 24.74
#